data_AF-A0A146K5Y5-F1
#
_entry.id   AF-A0A146K5Y5-F1
#
_cell.length_a   1.000
_cell.length_b   1.000
_cell.length_c   1.000
_cell.angle_alpha   90.00
_cell.angle_beta   90.00
_cell.angle_gamma   90.00
#
_symmetry.space_group_name_H-M   'P 1'
#
loop_
_entity.id
_entity.type
_entity.pdbx_description
1 polymer ?
#
loop_
_entity_poly.entity_id
_entity_poly.type
_entity_poly.pdbx_seq_one_letter_code
_entity_poly.pdbx_strand_id
1 'polypeptide(L)'
;KNLQITTTKALGFELDFIGLYKEEFSDQSQTLVKTQISVEEDAFRRDFRCNALFFNICSSKIEDLTGGLSDLENKVLQTPLDAVKIFSENPHRILRAIRFNLTLDFELS
;
A
#
# COMPACT_ATOMS: atom_id res chain seq x y z
N LYS A 1 -13.44 -2.95 12.01
CA LYS A 1 -12.22 -2.21 11.59
C LYS A 1 -12.70 -0.86 11.08
N ASN A 2 -12.62 0.19 11.89
CA ASN A 2 -12.99 1.55 11.48
C ASN A 2 -11.89 2.09 10.57
N LEU A 3 -11.91 1.68 9.31
CA LEU A 3 -11.10 2.33 8.30
C LEU A 3 -11.60 3.77 8.21
N GLN A 4 -10.77 4.75 8.56
CA GLN A 4 -11.06 6.17 8.39
C GLN A 4 -10.97 6.52 6.90
N ILE A 5 -11.82 5.89 6.11
CA ILE A 5 -12.06 6.14 4.71
C ILE A 5 -13.29 7.03 4.68
N THR A 6 -13.18 8.19 4.06
CA THR A 6 -14.35 8.98 3.69
C THR A 6 -14.53 8.85 2.20
N THR A 7 -15.67 8.30 1.80
CA THR A 7 -16.03 8.16 0.39
C THR A 7 -16.97 9.30 0.00
N THR A 8 -16.73 9.93 -1.14
CA THR A 8 -17.61 10.97 -1.70
C THR A 8 -17.73 10.82 -3.21
N LYS A 9 -18.77 11.41 -3.80
CA LYS A 9 -18.96 11.45 -5.25
C LYS A 9 -18.62 12.83 -5.79
N ALA A 10 -17.71 12.89 -6.75
CA ALA A 10 -17.34 14.12 -7.43
C ALA A 10 -17.11 13.85 -8.92
N LEU A 11 -17.62 14.74 -9.79
CA LEU A 11 -17.47 14.63 -11.25
C LEU A 11 -17.92 13.28 -11.84
N GLY A 12 -18.89 12.60 -11.20
CA GLY A 12 -19.36 11.27 -11.61
C GLY A 12 -18.48 10.10 -11.13
N PHE A 13 -17.39 10.37 -10.42
CA PHE A 13 -16.52 9.36 -9.83
C PHE A 13 -16.78 9.19 -8.33
N GLU A 14 -16.57 7.97 -7.84
CA GLU A 14 -16.51 7.67 -6.41
C GLU A 14 -15.06 7.79 -5.94
N LEU A 15 -14.83 8.64 -4.95
CA LEU A 15 -13.51 9.01 -4.47
C LEU A 15 -13.36 8.61 -2.99
N ASP A 16 -12.35 7.80 -2.71
CA ASP A 16 -11.96 7.43 -1.36
C ASP A 16 -10.84 8.33 -0.85
N PHE A 17 -11.11 8.98 0.29
CA PHE A 17 -10.12 9.74 1.04
C PHE A 17 -9.63 8.93 2.22
N ILE A 18 -8.34 8.57 2.19
CA ILE A 18 -7.67 7.80 3.23
C ILE A 18 -6.62 8.69 3.91
N GLY A 19 -6.74 8.83 5.23
CA GLY A 19 -5.70 9.49 6.02
C GLY A 19 -4.46 8.62 6.22
N LEU A 20 -3.28 9.23 6.19
CA LEU A 20 -2.01 8.57 6.48
C LEU A 20 -1.78 8.47 7.99
N TYR A 21 -2.23 7.37 8.56
CA TYR A 21 -2.04 7.07 9.98
C TYR A 21 -1.72 5.59 10.22
N LYS A 22 -1.09 5.35 11.37
CA LYS A 22 -0.87 4.03 11.97
C LYS A 22 -1.57 3.98 13.31
N GLU A 23 -2.12 2.82 13.65
CA GLU A 23 -2.69 2.53 14.97
C GLU A 23 -1.81 1.49 15.65
N GLU A 24 -1.34 1.79 16.85
CA GLU A 24 -0.50 0.89 17.65
C GLU A 24 -1.04 0.80 19.07
N PHE A 25 -0.91 -0.36 19.69
CA PHE A 25 -1.25 -0.51 21.10
C PHE A 25 -0.15 0.11 21.95
N SER A 26 -0.52 1.00 22.86
CA SER A 26 0.40 1.50 23.88
C SER A 26 0.60 0.43 24.96
N ASP A 27 1.86 0.08 25.22
CA ASP A 27 2.24 -0.88 26.26
C ASP A 27 1.78 -0.47 27.67
N GLN A 28 1.59 0.83 27.91
CA GLN A 28 1.27 1.36 29.23
C GLN A 28 -0.22 1.36 29.55
N SER A 29 -1.08 1.60 28.55
CA SER A 29 -2.52 1.81 28.77
C SER A 29 -3.43 0.85 28.01
N GLN A 30 -2.86 -0.12 27.27
CA GLN A 30 -3.59 -1.01 26.35
C GLN A 30 -4.56 -0.25 25.43
N THR A 31 -4.26 1.02 25.16
CA THR A 31 -5.09 1.89 24.33
C THR A 31 -4.49 1.95 22.93
N LEU A 32 -5.34 2.00 21.91
CA LEU A 32 -4.92 2.27 20.54
C LEU A 32 -4.52 3.74 20.41
N VAL A 33 -3.24 3.99 20.14
CA VAL A 33 -2.70 5.30 19.83
C VAL A 33 -2.63 5.45 18.32
N LYS A 34 -3.15 6.57 17.81
CA LYS A 34 -3.13 6.91 16.39
C LYS A 34 -2.04 7.92 16.11
N THR A 35 -1.09 7.53 15.26
CA THR A 35 0.07 8.35 14.90
C THR A 35 0.01 8.67 13.42
N GLN A 36 0.25 9.93 13.05
CA GLN A 36 0.37 10.33 11.65
C GLN A 36 1.66 9.75 11.07
N ILE A 37 1.59 9.25 9.84
CA ILE A 37 2.74 8.67 9.13
C ILE A 37 3.05 9.43 7.85
N SER A 38 4.27 9.28 7.34
CA SER A 38 4.67 9.83 6.05
C SER A 38 4.12 9.01 4.87
N VAL A 39 4.20 9.58 3.66
CA VAL A 39 3.89 8.87 2.41
C VAL A 39 4.84 7.68 2.22
N GLU A 40 6.11 7.86 2.58
CA GLU A 40 7.12 6.81 2.52
C GLU A 40 6.76 5.63 3.43
N GLU A 41 6.38 5.90 4.68
CA GLU A 41 5.92 4.86 5.60
C GLU A 41 4.66 4.15 5.09
N ASP A 42 3.74 4.87 4.41
CA ASP A 42 2.59 4.25 3.73
C ASP A 42 3.01 3.35 2.56
N ALA A 43 4.01 3.76 1.78
CA ALA A 43 4.54 3.00 0.66
C ALA A 43 5.11 1.65 1.12
N PHE A 44 5.95 1.67 2.17
CA PHE A 44 6.64 0.48 2.66
C PHE A 44 5.74 -0.51 3.41
N ARG A 45 4.53 -0.12 3.83
CA ARG A 45 3.53 -1.05 4.40
C ARG A 45 2.61 -1.68 3.36
N ARG A 46 2.74 -1.35 2.07
CA ARG A 46 1.89 -1.93 1.00
C ARG A 46 2.31 -3.36 0.66
N ASP A 47 1.47 -4.03 -0.12
CA ASP A 47 1.71 -5.43 -0.50
C ASP A 47 2.85 -5.57 -1.50
N PHE A 48 2.80 -4.83 -2.61
CA PHE A 48 3.79 -4.88 -3.69
C PHE A 48 4.20 -3.47 -4.10
N ARG A 49 5.45 -3.31 -4.52
CA ARG A 49 6.04 -2.01 -4.92
C ARG A 49 5.28 -1.36 -6.07
N CYS A 50 4.84 -2.13 -7.06
CA CYS A 50 4.00 -1.63 -8.16
C CYS A 50 2.63 -1.09 -7.69
N ASN A 51 2.14 -1.49 -6.51
CA ASN A 51 0.92 -0.97 -5.88
C ASN A 51 1.20 0.17 -4.87
N ALA A 52 2.47 0.56 -4.72
CA ALA A 52 2.97 1.60 -3.82
C ALA A 52 3.41 2.87 -4.56
N LEU A 53 2.85 3.10 -5.74
CA LEU A 53 3.06 4.31 -6.54
C LEU A 53 2.05 5.39 -6.11
N PHE A 54 2.53 6.63 -5.98
CA PHE A 54 1.69 7.79 -5.66
C PHE A 54 1.71 8.77 -6.83
N PHE A 55 0.58 9.42 -7.10
CA PHE A 55 0.53 10.53 -8.06
C PHE A 55 0.38 11.84 -7.31
N ASN A 56 1.38 12.70 -7.41
CA ASN A 56 1.35 14.03 -6.82
C ASN A 56 0.58 14.98 -7.72
N ILE A 57 -0.62 15.37 -7.28
CA ILE A 57 -1.52 16.26 -8.03
C ILE A 57 -0.99 17.68 -8.20
N CYS A 58 -0.12 18.15 -7.28
CA CYS A 58 0.44 19.51 -7.34
C CYS A 58 1.56 19.59 -8.38
N SER A 59 2.43 18.57 -8.44
CA SER A 59 3.53 18.53 -9.40
C SER A 59 3.21 17.76 -10.68
N SER A 60 2.07 17.07 -10.75
CA SER A 60 1.70 16.16 -11.84
C SER A 60 2.77 15.10 -12.14
N LYS A 61 3.32 14.49 -11.08
CA LYS A 61 4.38 13.47 -11.20
C LYS A 61 4.03 12.22 -10.42
N ILE A 62 4.55 11.09 -10.89
CA ILE A 62 4.55 9.84 -10.12
C ILE A 62 5.71 9.91 -9.12
N GLU A 63 5.39 9.65 -7.85
CA GLU A 63 6.34 9.43 -6.77
C GLU A 63 6.47 7.93 -6.55
N ASP A 64 7.65 7.40 -6.87
CA ASP A 64 8.01 6.00 -6.67
C ASP A 64 9.09 5.91 -5.59
N LEU A 65 8.67 5.52 -4.40
CA LEU A 65 9.54 5.43 -3.22
C LEU A 65 10.11 4.01 -3.02
N THR A 66 9.71 3.05 -3.86
CA THR A 66 10.00 1.63 -3.63
C THR A 66 10.58 0.90 -4.84
N GLY A 67 10.61 1.54 -6.03
CA GLY A 67 11.05 0.94 -7.30
C GLY A 67 9.92 0.28 -8.09
N GLY A 68 8.66 0.61 -7.77
CA GLY A 68 7.47 0.01 -8.37
C GLY A 68 7.30 0.26 -9.87
N LEU A 69 7.87 1.33 -10.42
CA LEU A 69 7.84 1.59 -11.86
C LEU A 69 8.68 0.58 -12.64
N SER A 70 9.87 0.26 -12.13
CA SER A 70 10.74 -0.77 -12.70
C SER A 70 10.08 -2.14 -12.64
N ASP A 71 9.44 -2.45 -11.52
CA ASP A 71 8.71 -3.71 -11.33
C ASP A 71 7.52 -3.84 -12.29
N LEU A 72 6.81 -2.73 -12.53
CA LEU A 72 5.73 -2.67 -13.50
C LEU A 72 6.22 -2.88 -14.93
N GLU A 73 7.34 -2.25 -15.31
CA GLU A 73 7.95 -2.39 -16.64
C GLU A 73 8.43 -3.84 -16.89
N ASN A 74 9.05 -4.45 -15.89
CA ASN A 74 9.59 -5.81 -15.99
C ASN A 74 8.56 -6.90 -15.67
N LYS A 75 7.32 -6.52 -15.31
CA LYS A 75 6.27 -7.44 -14.81
C LYS A 75 6.75 -8.34 -13.67
N VAL A 76 7.49 -7.78 -12.72
CA VAL A 76 7.96 -8.49 -11.53
C VAL A 76 7.14 -8.06 -10.32
N LEU A 77 6.72 -9.03 -9.51
CA LEU A 77 5.99 -8.77 -8.28
C LEU A 77 6.97 -8.80 -7.10
N GLN A 78 7.38 -7.62 -6.64
CA GLN A 78 8.31 -7.49 -5.51
C GLN A 78 7.65 -6.75 -4.34
N THR A 79 7.95 -7.19 -3.12
CA THR A 79 7.49 -6.55 -1.87
C THR A 79 8.37 -5.33 -1.52
N PRO A 80 7.83 -4.28 -0.89
CA PRO A 80 8.64 -3.12 -0.47
C PRO A 80 9.69 -3.46 0.59
N LEU A 81 9.37 -4.41 1.48
CA LEU A 81 10.24 -4.94 2.53
C LEU A 81 10.39 -6.46 2.39
N ASP A 82 11.07 -7.09 3.35
CA ASP A 82 11.15 -8.55 3.46
C ASP A 82 9.75 -9.19 3.31
N ALA A 83 9.62 -10.13 2.37
CA ALA A 83 8.37 -10.81 2.06
C ALA A 83 7.78 -11.54 3.27
N VAL A 84 8.63 -12.13 4.12
CA VAL A 84 8.19 -12.79 5.37
C VAL A 84 7.48 -11.78 6.25
N LYS A 85 8.05 -10.59 6.46
CA LYS A 85 7.43 -9.53 7.26
C LYS A 85 6.08 -9.08 6.66
N ILE A 86 6.06 -8.78 5.37
CA ILE A 86 4.87 -8.27 4.67
C ILE A 86 3.73 -9.29 4.68
N PHE A 87 4.03 -10.58 4.50
CA PHE A 87 3.02 -11.64 4.49
C PHE A 87 2.60 -12.08 5.89
N SER A 88 3.48 -12.01 6.90
CA SER A 88 3.10 -12.23 8.29
C SER A 88 2.10 -11.18 8.80
N GLU A 89 2.21 -9.92 8.37
CA GLU A 89 1.24 -8.87 8.73
C GLU A 89 -0.13 -9.08 8.08
N ASN A 90 -0.17 -9.60 6.85
CA ASN A 90 -1.41 -9.86 6.13
C ASN A 90 -1.26 -11.05 5.16
N PRO A 91 -1.58 -12.28 5.59
CA PRO A 91 -1.40 -13.49 4.78
C PRO A 91 -2.19 -13.49 3.45
N HIS A 92 -3.28 -12.72 3.35
CA HIS A 92 -4.05 -12.61 2.10
C HIS A 92 -3.24 -11.96 0.96
N ARG A 93 -2.11 -11.31 1.25
CA ARG A 93 -1.18 -10.81 0.25
C ARG A 93 -0.57 -11.92 -0.60
N ILE A 94 -0.41 -13.13 -0.06
CA ILE A 94 0.04 -14.31 -0.83
C ILE A 94 -0.99 -14.66 -1.90
N LEU A 95 -2.28 -14.70 -1.54
CA LEU A 95 -3.36 -14.95 -2.50
C LEU A 95 -3.44 -13.84 -3.56
N ARG A 96 -3.16 -12.58 -3.17
CA ARG A 96 -3.04 -11.48 -4.13
C ARG A 96 -1.86 -11.71 -5.08
N ALA A 97 -0.70 -12.15 -4.60
CA ALA A 97 0.46 -12.44 -5.44
C ALA A 97 0.14 -13.48 -6.51
N ILE A 98 -0.47 -14.60 -6.09
CA ILE A 98 -0.90 -15.67 -7.01
C ILE A 98 -1.90 -15.12 -8.03
N ARG A 99 -2.87 -14.29 -7.59
CA ARG A 99 -3.82 -13.65 -8.51
C ARG A 99 -3.10 -12.74 -9.52
N PHE A 100 -2.13 -11.93 -9.10
CA PHE A 100 -1.36 -11.07 -10.01
C PHE A 100 -0.60 -11.89 -11.05
N ASN A 101 0.05 -12.98 -10.62
CA ASN A 101 0.72 -13.91 -11.54
C ASN A 101 -0.26 -14.52 -12.57
N LEU A 102 -1.41 -15.02 -12.13
CA LEU A 102 -2.37 -15.70 -13.01
C LEU A 102 -3.21 -14.77 -13.90
N THR A 103 -3.41 -13.51 -13.50
CA THR A 103 -4.32 -12.60 -14.22
C THR A 103 -3.62 -11.50 -15.00
N LEU A 104 -2.37 -11.19 -14.65
CA LEU A 104 -1.61 -10.07 -15.21
C LEU A 104 -0.21 -10.49 -15.69
N ASP A 105 0.13 -11.78 -15.63
CA ASP A 105 1.41 -12.36 -16.04
C ASP A 105 2.62 -11.75 -15.33
N PHE A 106 2.48 -11.43 -14.05
CA PHE A 106 3.60 -10.99 -13.22
C PHE A 106 4.44 -12.19 -12.74
N GLU A 107 5.76 -12.11 -12.86
CA GLU A 107 6.68 -13.07 -12.26
C GLU A 107 6.80 -12.82 -10.75
N LEU A 108 6.79 -13.89 -9.95
CA LEU A 108 7.03 -13.79 -8.51
C LEU A 108 8.54 -13.83 -8.25
N SER A 109 9.09 -12.79 -7.62
CA SER A 109 10.49 -12.72 -7.22
C SER A 109 10.75 -13.25 -5.82
#